data_AF-A0AB39IA35-F1
#
_entry.id   AF-A0AB39IA35-F1
#
_cell.length_a   1.000
_cell.length_b   1.000
_cell.length_c   1.000
_cell.angle_alpha   90.00
_cell.angle_beta   90.00
_cell.angle_gamma   90.00
#
_symmetry.space_group_name_H-M   'P 1'
#
loop_
_entity.id
_entity.type
_entity.pdbx_description
1 polymer ?
#
loop_
_entity_poly.entity_id
_entity_poly.type
_entity_poly.pdbx_seq_one_letter_code
_entity_poly.pdbx_strand_id
1 'polypeptide(L)'
;MTLDLISFVLGAALLVIGLNGGGIQAKEITIPAIGTSIRIGASIFGISFIILGLWLGNRFEQPDINPENTVQPSTPTSASEKILFIARDQLGANQKKEKITLFINGAQAGEFKVDSTHPAASTSIKVPAEGDYPYALSGYVDEIDNEDEEVKRYSIVGQGTILITKGAIFEFKVKGSSGSTIELELTPLIARPLRASSLRDI
;
A
#
# COMPACT_ATOMS: atom_id res chain seq x y z
N MET A 1 0.21 -7.05 -8.03
CA MET A 1 0.14 -8.52 -7.89
C MET A 1 0.28 -8.81 -6.42
N THR A 2 -0.85 -8.76 -5.73
CA THR A 2 -0.95 -8.67 -4.27
C THR A 2 -0.98 -10.08 -3.67
N LEU A 3 -0.69 -10.16 -2.39
CA LEU A 3 -0.49 -11.35 -1.56
C LEU A 3 -1.33 -12.61 -1.91
N ASP A 4 -2.57 -12.44 -2.34
CA ASP A 4 -3.54 -13.51 -2.61
C ASP A 4 -3.03 -14.50 -3.66
N LEU A 5 -2.52 -14.00 -4.78
CA LEU A 5 -1.98 -14.84 -5.86
C LEU A 5 -0.75 -15.64 -5.40
N ILE A 6 0.11 -15.02 -4.58
CA ILE A 6 1.32 -15.65 -4.05
C ILE A 6 0.95 -16.77 -3.07
N SER A 7 0.01 -16.52 -2.16
CA SER A 7 -0.46 -17.53 -1.20
C SER A 7 -1.15 -18.72 -1.88
N PHE A 8 -1.96 -18.46 -2.91
CA PHE A 8 -2.64 -19.49 -3.68
C PHE A 8 -1.65 -20.38 -4.45
N VAL A 9 -0.71 -19.77 -5.18
CA VAL A 9 0.31 -20.50 -5.95
C VAL A 9 1.24 -21.31 -5.03
N LEU A 10 1.65 -20.74 -3.89
CA LEU A 10 2.47 -21.45 -2.91
C LEU A 10 1.73 -22.63 -2.29
N GLY A 11 0.45 -22.45 -1.93
CA GLY A 11 -0.40 -23.53 -1.41
C GLY A 11 -0.58 -24.66 -2.41
N ALA A 12 -0.85 -24.34 -3.68
CA ALA A 12 -0.96 -25.32 -4.75
C ALA A 12 0.35 -26.10 -4.97
N ALA A 13 1.49 -25.42 -4.97
CA ALA A 13 2.81 -26.05 -5.11
C ALA A 13 3.10 -27.03 -3.96
N LEU A 14 2.82 -26.64 -2.71
CA LEU A 14 3.00 -27.51 -1.53
C LEU A 14 2.07 -28.73 -1.57
N LEU A 15 0.84 -28.55 -2.04
CA LEU A 15 -0.13 -29.65 -2.20
C LEU A 15 0.36 -30.69 -3.22
N VAL A 16 0.89 -30.23 -4.36
CA VAL A 16 1.47 -31.11 -5.39
C VAL A 16 2.66 -31.89 -4.84
N ILE A 17 3.53 -31.25 -4.05
CA ILE A 17 4.67 -31.92 -3.39
C ILE A 17 4.18 -32.96 -2.37
N GLY A 18 3.12 -32.65 -1.61
CA GLY A 18 2.50 -33.57 -0.67
C GLY A 18 1.84 -34.79 -1.34
N LEU A 19 1.17 -34.58 -2.48
CA LEU A 19 0.48 -35.62 -3.26
C LEU A 19 1.44 -36.50 -4.06
N ASN A 20 2.40 -35.90 -4.78
CA ASN A 20 3.33 -36.60 -5.65
C ASN A 20 4.59 -37.11 -4.94
N GLY A 21 4.67 -36.93 -3.62
CA GLY A 21 5.84 -37.28 -2.79
C GLY A 21 6.53 -38.55 -3.29
N GLY A 22 7.81 -38.42 -3.63
CA GLY A 22 8.52 -39.34 -4.51
C GLY A 22 8.45 -40.83 -4.14
N GLY A 23 8.50 -41.66 -5.18
CA GLY A 23 8.58 -43.12 -5.09
C GLY A 23 8.53 -43.78 -6.46
N ILE A 24 8.84 -43.05 -7.54
CA ILE A 24 8.83 -43.61 -8.88
C ILE A 24 10.13 -44.38 -9.05
N GLN A 25 10.04 -45.70 -8.96
CA GLN A 25 11.14 -46.60 -9.28
C GLN A 25 11.27 -46.69 -10.79
N ALA A 26 11.95 -45.72 -11.41
CA ALA A 26 12.47 -45.92 -12.74
C ALA A 26 13.69 -46.84 -12.61
N LYS A 27 13.74 -47.89 -13.43
CA LYS A 27 14.64 -49.05 -13.34
C LYS A 27 16.16 -48.73 -13.24
N GLU A 28 16.57 -47.47 -13.41
CA GLU A 28 17.96 -47.00 -13.37
C GLU A 28 18.20 -45.76 -12.48
N ILE A 29 17.19 -45.13 -11.87
CA ILE A 29 17.37 -43.93 -11.02
C ILE A 29 16.51 -44.04 -9.76
N THR A 30 17.16 -44.38 -8.65
CA THR A 30 16.54 -44.43 -7.31
C THR A 30 16.47 -43.03 -6.72
N ILE A 31 15.34 -42.36 -6.91
CA ILE A 31 15.06 -41.11 -6.17
C ILE A 31 14.67 -41.50 -4.73
N PRO A 32 15.38 -41.00 -3.71
CA PRO A 32 15.10 -41.34 -2.32
C PRO A 32 13.66 -40.95 -1.95
N ALA A 33 12.95 -41.87 -1.31
CA ALA A 33 11.56 -41.65 -0.91
C ALA A 33 11.49 -40.56 0.15
N ILE A 34 10.70 -39.52 -0.11
CA ILE A 34 10.41 -38.48 0.88
C ILE A 34 9.54 -39.12 1.98
N GLY A 35 9.99 -38.99 3.23
CA GLY A 35 9.34 -39.57 4.40
C GLY A 35 7.88 -39.11 4.56
N THR A 36 7.00 -40.04 4.94
CA THR A 36 5.55 -39.83 5.06
C THR A 36 5.19 -38.61 5.92
N SER A 37 5.93 -38.36 7.00
CA SER A 37 5.69 -37.22 7.90
C SER A 37 5.86 -35.87 7.20
N ILE A 38 6.83 -35.76 6.29
CA ILE A 38 7.09 -34.53 5.52
C ILE A 38 5.95 -34.28 4.53
N ARG A 39 5.41 -35.34 3.93
CA ARG A 39 4.27 -35.24 3.01
C ARG A 39 3.01 -34.77 3.71
N ILE A 40 2.71 -35.34 4.86
CA ILE A 40 1.53 -34.96 5.66
C ILE A 40 1.66 -33.49 6.07
N GLY A 41 2.83 -33.05 6.53
CA GLY A 41 3.09 -31.65 6.82
C GLY A 41 2.85 -30.74 5.62
N ALA A 42 3.48 -31.03 4.47
CA ALA A 42 3.32 -30.26 3.24
C ALA A 42 1.86 -30.17 2.76
N SER A 43 1.11 -31.28 2.86
CA SER A 43 -0.32 -31.31 2.51
C SER A 43 -1.16 -30.42 3.43
N ILE A 44 -0.93 -30.47 4.75
CA ILE A 44 -1.66 -29.64 5.73
C ILE A 44 -1.39 -28.15 5.48
N PHE A 45 -0.12 -27.78 5.31
CA PHE A 45 0.24 -26.39 5.02
C PHE A 45 -0.30 -25.94 3.66
N GLY A 46 -0.22 -26.79 2.62
CA GLY A 46 -0.75 -26.49 1.28
C GLY A 46 -2.26 -26.22 1.30
N ILE A 47 -3.04 -27.08 1.95
CA ILE A 47 -4.49 -26.89 2.12
C ILE A 47 -4.77 -25.58 2.89
N SER A 48 -4.02 -25.32 3.97
CA SER A 48 -4.20 -24.11 4.78
C SER A 48 -3.97 -22.84 3.96
N PHE A 49 -2.93 -22.81 3.12
CA PHE A 49 -2.66 -21.68 2.23
C PHE A 49 -3.71 -21.51 1.12
N ILE A 50 -4.24 -22.59 0.57
CA ILE A 50 -5.33 -22.53 -0.42
C ILE A 50 -6.60 -21.95 0.21
N ILE A 51 -6.99 -22.42 1.41
CA ILE A 51 -8.15 -21.89 2.14
C ILE A 51 -7.95 -20.41 2.46
N LEU A 52 -6.76 -20.03 2.91
CA LEU A 52 -6.42 -18.64 3.20
C LEU A 52 -6.52 -17.78 1.94
N GLY A 53 -5.94 -18.22 0.81
CA GLY A 53 -6.01 -17.51 -0.46
C GLY A 53 -7.44 -17.30 -0.97
N LEU A 54 -8.30 -18.32 -0.85
CA LEU A 54 -9.72 -18.21 -1.22
C LEU A 54 -10.49 -17.28 -0.27
N TRP A 55 -10.18 -17.32 1.04
CA TRP A 55 -10.86 -16.48 2.02
C TRP A 55 -10.51 -14.99 1.89
N LEU A 56 -9.27 -14.66 1.55
CA LEU A 56 -8.89 -13.29 1.20
C LEU A 56 -9.46 -12.89 -0.18
N GLY A 57 -9.47 -13.80 -1.15
CA GLY A 57 -9.99 -13.55 -2.51
C GLY A 57 -11.50 -13.24 -2.54
N ASN A 58 -12.29 -13.86 -1.67
CA ASN A 58 -13.74 -13.62 -1.57
C ASN A 58 -14.15 -12.25 -0.98
N ARG A 59 -13.18 -11.40 -0.60
CA ARG A 59 -13.44 -10.02 -0.16
C ARG A 59 -13.38 -8.99 -1.29
N PHE A 60 -13.02 -9.41 -2.50
CA PHE A 60 -12.98 -8.58 -3.71
C PHE A 60 -13.87 -9.17 -4.81
N GLU A 61 -15.18 -9.26 -4.57
CA GLU A 61 -16.12 -9.25 -5.69
C GLU A 61 -16.11 -7.82 -6.26
N GLN A 62 -15.32 -7.64 -7.33
CA GLN A 62 -15.47 -6.51 -8.22
C GLN A 62 -16.78 -6.71 -9.00
N PRO A 63 -17.77 -5.81 -8.91
CA PRO A 63 -18.96 -5.93 -9.74
C PRO A 63 -18.54 -5.80 -11.20
N ASP A 64 -18.78 -6.86 -11.98
CA ASP A 64 -18.66 -6.84 -13.43
C ASP A 64 -19.65 -5.82 -13.99
N ILE A 65 -19.13 -4.70 -14.46
CA ILE A 65 -19.88 -3.73 -15.25
C ILE A 65 -20.01 -4.33 -16.64
N ASN A 66 -21.06 -5.10 -16.87
CA ASN A 66 -21.48 -5.57 -18.20
C ASN A 66 -22.08 -4.38 -18.98
N PRO A 67 -21.49 -3.90 -20.08
CA PRO A 67 -22.00 -2.75 -20.80
C PRO A 67 -22.90 -3.20 -21.96
N GLU A 68 -24.09 -3.75 -21.68
CA GLU A 68 -25.11 -3.83 -22.72
C GLU A 68 -26.53 -3.95 -22.15
N ASN A 69 -27.30 -2.85 -22.27
CA ASN A 69 -28.76 -2.71 -22.20
C ASN A 69 -29.49 -3.24 -20.93
N THR A 70 -30.33 -2.48 -20.22
CA THR A 70 -31.46 -1.72 -20.76
C THR A 70 -32.11 -0.83 -19.67
N VAL A 71 -32.58 0.35 -20.10
CA VAL A 71 -33.59 1.27 -19.51
C VAL A 71 -33.28 1.99 -18.18
N GLN A 72 -32.93 3.25 -18.39
CA GLN A 72 -32.97 4.41 -17.49
C GLN A 72 -34.35 4.67 -16.87
N PRO A 73 -34.44 4.80 -15.54
CA PRO A 73 -35.36 5.74 -14.88
C PRO A 73 -34.61 7.04 -14.63
N SER A 74 -35.16 8.14 -15.14
CA SER A 74 -34.69 9.51 -14.93
C SER A 74 -34.56 9.84 -13.45
N THR A 75 -33.31 9.97 -13.00
CA THR A 75 -32.94 10.68 -11.76
C THR A 75 -32.00 11.80 -12.20
N PRO A 76 -32.15 13.05 -11.74
CA PRO A 76 -31.27 14.14 -12.15
C PRO A 76 -29.83 13.77 -11.82
N THR A 77 -29.04 13.62 -12.88
CA THR A 77 -27.59 13.49 -12.83
C THR A 77 -27.02 14.75 -12.20
N SER A 78 -26.97 14.78 -10.87
CA SER A 78 -25.96 15.53 -10.17
C SER A 78 -24.65 14.80 -10.49
N ALA A 79 -23.92 15.31 -11.47
CA ALA A 79 -22.54 14.92 -11.67
C ALA A 79 -21.84 15.18 -10.34
N SER A 80 -21.62 14.13 -9.54
CA SER A 80 -20.86 14.20 -8.30
C SER A 80 -19.49 14.78 -8.68
N GLU A 81 -19.30 16.07 -8.41
CA GLU A 81 -18.06 16.77 -8.70
C GLU A 81 -16.98 16.07 -7.89
N LYS A 82 -16.14 15.27 -8.56
CA LYS A 82 -15.06 14.54 -7.89
C LYS A 82 -14.25 15.54 -7.07
N ILE A 83 -14.08 15.22 -5.79
CA ILE A 83 -13.38 16.09 -4.86
C ILE A 83 -11.88 15.96 -5.09
N LEU A 84 -11.22 17.10 -5.19
CA LEU A 84 -9.78 17.20 -5.39
C LEU A 84 -9.13 17.62 -4.08
N PHE A 85 -8.10 16.89 -3.68
CA PHE A 85 -7.20 17.28 -2.60
C PHE A 85 -5.75 17.19 -3.06
N ILE A 86 -4.85 17.84 -2.33
CA ILE A 86 -3.42 17.86 -2.61
C ILE A 86 -2.71 17.11 -1.49
N ALA A 87 -1.82 16.21 -1.86
CA ALA A 87 -0.81 15.68 -0.94
C ALA A 87 0.56 16.16 -1.42
N ARG A 88 1.43 16.51 -0.47
CA ARG A 88 2.76 17.01 -0.77
C ARG A 88 3.79 16.48 0.21
N ASP A 89 5.03 16.51 -0.25
CA ASP A 89 6.19 16.00 0.45
C ASP A 89 7.42 16.86 0.18
N GLN A 90 8.36 16.85 1.12
CA GLN A 90 9.63 17.58 1.03
C GLN A 90 10.76 16.74 1.58
N LEU A 91 11.87 16.70 0.85
CA LEU A 91 13.08 16.00 1.25
C LEU A 91 13.63 16.57 2.56
N GLY A 92 13.80 15.71 3.56
CA GLY A 92 14.40 16.06 4.85
C GLY A 92 15.89 16.37 4.77
N ALA A 93 16.42 17.07 5.78
CA ALA A 93 17.80 17.60 5.77
C ALA A 93 18.89 16.52 5.60
N ASN A 94 18.68 15.31 6.11
CA ASN A 94 19.65 14.20 6.05
C ASN A 94 19.26 13.14 5.00
N GLN A 95 18.30 13.44 4.12
CA GLN A 95 17.79 12.51 3.13
C GLN A 95 18.44 12.75 1.77
N LYS A 96 18.86 11.67 1.11
CA LYS A 96 19.33 11.69 -0.28
C LYS A 96 18.17 11.56 -1.27
N LYS A 97 17.25 10.66 -0.95
CA LYS A 97 16.16 10.26 -1.84
C LYS A 97 15.04 9.63 -1.03
N GLU A 98 13.81 9.88 -1.45
CA GLU A 98 12.63 9.25 -0.87
C GLU A 98 11.63 8.89 -1.97
N LYS A 99 10.91 7.79 -1.74
CA LYS A 99 9.78 7.36 -2.54
C LYS A 99 8.63 6.98 -1.62
N ILE A 100 7.50 7.67 -1.72
CA ILE A 100 6.25 7.35 -1.02
C ILE A 100 5.17 6.97 -2.02
N THR A 101 4.42 5.91 -1.74
CA THR A 101 3.23 5.52 -2.48
C THR A 101 2.03 5.66 -1.55
N LEU A 102 1.06 6.47 -1.95
CA LEU A 102 -0.19 6.67 -1.21
C LEU A 102 -1.28 5.81 -1.81
N PHE A 103 -1.99 5.09 -0.94
CA PHE A 103 -3.18 4.32 -1.27
C PHE A 103 -4.38 4.94 -0.56
N ILE A 104 -5.49 5.10 -1.28
CA ILE A 104 -6.79 5.51 -0.73
C ILE A 104 -7.77 4.38 -1.03
N ASN A 105 -8.48 3.89 -0.01
CA ASN A 105 -9.35 2.71 -0.14
C ASN A 105 -8.65 1.48 -0.77
N GLY A 106 -7.36 1.32 -0.50
CA GLY A 106 -6.54 0.22 -1.04
C GLY A 106 -6.08 0.39 -2.50
N ALA A 107 -6.56 1.41 -3.22
CA ALA A 107 -6.11 1.72 -4.58
C ALA A 107 -4.97 2.74 -4.55
N GLN A 108 -3.94 2.56 -5.39
CA GLN A 108 -2.85 3.52 -5.50
C GLN A 108 -3.40 4.86 -6.01
N ALA A 109 -3.26 5.90 -5.18
CA ALA A 109 -3.77 7.24 -5.44
C ALA A 109 -2.67 8.22 -5.87
N GLY A 110 -1.43 7.99 -5.43
CA GLY A 110 -0.30 8.85 -5.77
C GLY A 110 1.06 8.18 -5.52
N GLU A 111 2.08 8.69 -6.20
CA GLU A 111 3.49 8.33 -5.98
C GLU A 111 4.31 9.64 -5.90
N PHE A 112 5.12 9.75 -4.86
CA PHE A 112 5.97 10.89 -4.55
C PHE A 112 7.40 10.43 -4.62
N LYS A 113 8.22 11.13 -5.40
CA LYS A 113 9.66 10.91 -5.49
C LYS A 113 10.32 12.24 -5.26
N VAL A 114 11.10 12.34 -4.20
CA VAL A 114 11.91 13.51 -3.90
C VAL A 114 13.38 13.11 -3.82
N ASP A 115 14.25 13.99 -4.30
CA ASP A 115 15.69 13.82 -4.26
C ASP A 115 16.38 15.19 -4.28
N SER A 116 17.70 15.22 -4.19
CA SER A 116 18.47 16.47 -4.20
C SER A 116 18.23 17.39 -5.41
N THR A 117 17.74 16.86 -6.54
CA THR A 117 17.42 17.63 -7.76
C THR A 117 15.96 18.08 -7.79
N HIS A 118 15.08 17.32 -7.16
CA HIS A 118 13.64 17.61 -7.01
C HIS A 118 13.25 17.45 -5.52
N PRO A 119 13.54 18.44 -4.66
CA PRO A 119 13.43 18.28 -3.21
C PRO A 119 12.00 18.37 -2.69
N ALA A 120 11.00 18.56 -3.56
CA ALA A 120 9.60 18.61 -3.18
C ALA A 120 8.74 17.97 -4.26
N ALA A 121 7.72 17.24 -3.83
CA ALA A 121 6.73 16.63 -4.70
C ALA A 121 5.32 16.97 -4.23
N SER A 122 4.40 17.16 -5.17
CA SER A 122 3.00 17.42 -4.88
C SER A 122 2.14 16.74 -5.93
N THR A 123 1.05 16.11 -5.51
CA THR A 123 0.10 15.48 -6.44
C THR A 123 -1.33 15.78 -6.07
N SER A 124 -2.19 15.80 -7.08
CA SER A 124 -3.59 16.12 -6.95
C SER A 124 -4.42 14.85 -7.12
N ILE A 125 -5.17 14.50 -6.06
CA ILE A 125 -5.85 13.22 -5.93
C ILE A 125 -7.35 13.46 -5.99
N LYS A 126 -8.04 12.64 -6.79
CA LYS A 126 -9.48 12.72 -7.02
C LYS A 126 -10.19 11.62 -6.24
N VAL A 127 -11.13 12.00 -5.39
CA VAL A 127 -12.03 11.07 -4.67
C VAL A 127 -13.49 11.32 -5.04
N PRO A 128 -14.39 10.33 -4.88
CA PRO A 128 -15.78 10.45 -5.33
C PRO A 128 -16.59 11.56 -4.64
N ALA A 129 -16.36 11.75 -3.33
CA ALA A 129 -17.08 12.70 -2.49
C ALA A 129 -16.23 13.09 -1.25
N GLU A 130 -16.65 14.11 -0.51
CA GLU A 130 -16.06 14.43 0.79
C GLU A 130 -16.39 13.35 1.82
N GLY A 131 -15.52 13.17 2.81
CA GLY A 131 -15.74 12.20 3.89
C GLY A 131 -14.47 11.56 4.40
N ASP A 132 -14.65 10.54 5.23
CA ASP A 132 -13.56 9.78 5.83
C ASP A 132 -13.09 8.66 4.90
N TYR A 133 -11.79 8.63 4.63
CA TYR A 133 -11.16 7.63 3.78
C TYR A 133 -10.04 6.89 4.51
N PRO A 134 -10.04 5.55 4.54
CA PRO A 134 -8.86 4.81 4.92
C PRO A 134 -7.72 5.05 3.93
N TYR A 135 -6.52 5.27 4.45
CA TYR A 135 -5.31 5.41 3.68
C TYR A 135 -4.23 4.43 4.15
N ALA A 136 -3.32 4.11 3.25
CA ALA A 136 -2.08 3.42 3.55
C ALA A 136 -0.91 4.06 2.79
N LEU A 137 0.28 3.98 3.36
CA LEU A 137 1.54 4.46 2.81
C LEU A 137 2.52 3.31 2.73
N SER A 138 3.29 3.27 1.64
CA SER A 138 4.45 2.39 1.53
C SER A 138 5.56 3.06 0.74
N GLY A 139 6.81 2.76 1.07
CA GLY A 139 7.91 3.47 0.43
C GLY A 139 9.28 3.14 0.99
N TYR A 140 10.23 4.00 0.67
CA TYR A 140 11.55 4.00 1.28
C TYR A 140 12.15 5.40 1.30
N VAL A 141 13.08 5.62 2.23
CA VAL A 141 13.97 6.78 2.26
C VAL A 141 15.40 6.32 2.42
N ASP A 142 16.30 6.98 1.69
CA ASP A 142 17.75 6.83 1.79
C ASP A 142 18.28 8.02 2.59
N GLU A 143 18.80 7.77 3.79
CA GLU A 143 19.40 8.78 4.67
C GLU A 143 20.92 8.64 4.69
N ILE A 144 21.62 9.75 4.88
CA ILE A 144 23.08 9.76 5.10
C ILE A 144 23.33 9.63 6.60
N ASP A 145 24.06 8.60 6.98
CA ASP A 145 24.59 8.52 8.35
C ASP A 145 25.71 9.56 8.52
N ASN A 146 25.54 10.46 9.47
CA ASN A 146 26.47 11.56 9.71
C ASN A 146 27.82 11.09 10.26
N GLU A 147 27.92 9.86 10.78
CA GLU A 147 29.16 9.33 11.35
C GLU A 147 30.07 8.68 10.29
N ASP A 148 29.49 7.92 9.36
CA ASP A 148 30.25 7.09 8.41
C ASP A 148 30.08 7.50 6.92
N GLU A 149 29.29 8.56 6.65
CA GLU A 149 28.82 8.97 5.30
C GLU A 149 28.12 7.83 4.52
N GLU A 150 27.73 6.75 5.21
CA GLU A 150 27.06 5.60 4.62
C GLU A 150 25.60 5.95 4.33
N VAL A 151 25.11 5.52 3.17
CA VAL A 151 23.69 5.66 2.82
C VAL A 151 22.91 4.48 3.38
N LYS A 152 22.02 4.74 4.34
CA LYS A 152 21.12 3.75 4.94
C LYS A 152 19.71 3.88 4.36
N ARG A 153 19.12 2.74 3.98
CA ARG A 153 17.75 2.67 3.47
C ARG A 153 16.78 2.24 4.56
N TYR A 154 15.75 3.05 4.78
CA TYR A 154 14.63 2.77 5.68
C TYR A 154 13.37 2.51 4.86
N SER A 155 12.56 1.55 5.31
CA SER A 155 11.23 1.30 4.76
C SER A 155 10.25 2.32 5.34
N ILE A 156 9.36 2.85 4.51
CA ILE A 156 8.29 3.73 4.95
C ILE A 156 6.99 2.93 5.01
N VAL A 157 6.27 3.08 6.11
CA VAL A 157 4.92 2.53 6.31
C VAL A 157 4.02 3.60 6.93
N GLY A 158 2.72 3.46 6.76
CA GLY A 158 1.74 4.32 7.41
C GLY A 158 0.34 3.85 7.09
N GLN A 159 -0.59 4.03 8.02
CA GLN A 159 -1.99 3.71 7.80
C GLN A 159 -2.87 4.52 8.75
N GLY A 160 -4.10 4.81 8.33
CA GLY A 160 -5.07 5.50 9.17
C GLY A 160 -6.30 5.91 8.40
N THR A 161 -7.02 6.89 8.94
CA THR A 161 -8.18 7.50 8.31
C THR A 161 -7.96 9.00 8.19
N ILE A 162 -8.29 9.57 7.04
CA ILE A 162 -8.25 11.01 6.79
C ILE A 162 -9.63 11.53 6.40
N LEU A 163 -9.98 12.71 6.91
CA LEU A 163 -11.16 13.44 6.48
C LEU A 163 -10.81 14.28 5.25
N ILE A 164 -11.32 13.92 4.08
CA ILE A 164 -11.07 14.63 2.83
C ILE A 164 -12.20 15.63 2.56
N THR A 165 -11.83 16.89 2.40
CA THR A 165 -12.70 18.01 2.00
C THR A 165 -12.17 18.67 0.73
N LYS A 166 -13.03 19.42 0.03
CA LYS A 166 -12.67 20.11 -1.22
C LYS A 166 -11.52 21.08 -0.99
N GLY A 167 -10.42 20.86 -1.72
CA GLY A 167 -9.23 21.69 -1.65
C GLY A 167 -8.36 21.44 -0.42
N ALA A 168 -8.60 20.37 0.34
CA ALA A 168 -7.72 19.98 1.44
C ALA A 168 -6.28 19.76 0.96
N ILE A 169 -5.32 20.17 1.78
CA ILE A 169 -3.89 19.95 1.54
C ILE A 169 -3.37 19.10 2.68
N PHE A 170 -2.61 18.06 2.35
CA PHE A 170 -2.02 17.13 3.29
C PHE A 170 -0.50 17.06 3.12
N GLU A 171 0.19 16.76 4.22
CA GLU A 171 1.62 16.52 4.28
C GLU A 171 1.91 15.19 4.95
N PHE A 172 2.99 14.54 4.54
CA PHE A 172 3.53 13.39 5.25
C PHE A 172 4.34 13.88 6.45
N LYS A 173 4.09 13.30 7.63
CA LYS A 173 4.84 13.60 8.84
C LYS A 173 5.33 12.33 9.49
N VAL A 174 6.54 12.38 10.04
CA VAL A 174 7.08 11.29 10.83
C VAL A 174 6.30 11.19 12.13
N LYS A 175 5.65 10.04 12.34
CA LYS A 175 4.96 9.69 13.57
C LYS A 175 5.88 8.92 14.53
N GLY A 176 6.76 8.09 13.98
CA GLY A 176 7.73 7.32 14.74
C GLY A 176 8.70 6.55 13.87
N SER A 177 9.67 5.90 14.50
CA SER A 177 10.67 5.06 13.84
C SER A 177 10.96 3.82 14.69
N SER A 178 11.07 2.66 14.05
CA SER A 178 11.41 1.40 14.70
C SER A 178 12.32 0.56 13.81
N GLY A 179 13.58 0.40 14.22
CA GLY A 179 14.59 -0.33 13.45
C GLY A 179 14.82 0.33 12.08
N SER A 180 14.69 -0.45 11.01
CA SER A 180 14.80 0.02 9.62
C SER A 180 13.47 0.51 9.03
N THR A 181 12.48 0.83 9.87
CA THR A 181 11.14 1.28 9.45
C THR A 181 10.80 2.65 10.02
N ILE A 182 10.33 3.56 9.17
CA ILE A 182 9.78 4.87 9.53
C ILE A 182 8.26 4.82 9.34
N GLU A 183 7.53 5.18 10.40
CA GLU A 183 6.08 5.33 10.35
C GLU A 183 5.74 6.78 10.02
N LEU A 184 5.06 6.97 8.88
CA LEU A 184 4.53 8.25 8.46
C LEU A 184 3.02 8.31 8.70
N GLU A 185 2.53 9.50 9.00
CA GLU A 185 1.12 9.86 9.01
C GLU A 185 0.82 10.94 7.97
N LEU A 186 -0.39 10.92 7.42
CA LEU A 186 -0.88 11.96 6.53
C LEU A 186 -1.66 13.01 7.35
N THR A 187 -1.09 14.19 7.53
CA THR A 187 -1.65 15.25 8.37
C THR A 187 -2.23 16.38 7.52
N PRO A 188 -3.44 16.90 7.81
CA PRO A 188 -3.94 18.07 7.11
C PRO A 188 -3.09 19.29 7.43
N LEU A 189 -2.72 20.02 6.39
CA LEU A 189 -2.11 21.34 6.50
C LEU A 189 -3.22 22.35 6.82
N ILE A 190 -3.50 22.53 8.11
CA ILE A 190 -4.39 23.60 8.55
C ILE A 190 -3.68 24.93 8.25
N ALA A 191 -4.26 25.75 7.37
CA ALA A 191 -3.79 27.11 7.17
C ALA A 191 -3.80 27.80 8.54
N ARG A 192 -2.61 28.13 9.08
CA ARG A 192 -2.56 28.97 10.28
C ARG A 192 -3.33 30.25 9.93
N PRO A 193 -4.36 30.64 10.69
CA PRO A 193 -4.95 31.95 10.49
C PRO A 193 -3.80 32.94 10.65
N LEU A 194 -3.62 33.81 9.66
CA LEU A 194 -2.75 34.97 9.77
C LEU A 194 -3.17 35.68 11.06
N ARG A 195 -2.40 35.52 12.13
CA ARG A 195 -2.54 36.37 13.30
C ARG A 195 -2.27 37.75 12.75
N ALA A 196 -3.31 38.54 12.54
CA ALA A 196 -3.19 39.96 12.31
C ALA A 196 -2.35 40.46 13.47
N SER A 197 -1.08 40.75 13.17
CA SER A 197 -0.21 41.51 14.06
C SER A 197 -0.99 42.79 14.32
N SER A 198 -1.51 42.88 15.54
CA SER A 198 -2.06 44.10 16.10
C SER A 198 -0.93 45.12 16.07
N LEU A 199 -0.90 45.90 14.99
CA LEU A 199 -0.34 47.25 14.97
C LEU A 199 -1.21 48.10 15.90
N ARG A 200 -0.99 47.92 17.19
CA ARG A 200 -1.37 48.84 18.26
C ARG A 200 -0.26 48.77 19.28
N ASP A 201 0.55 49.82 19.25
CA ASP A 201 1.20 50.54 20.34
C ASP A 201 2.20 51.45 19.61
N ILE A 202 1.76 52.65 19.20
CA ILE A 202 2.00 53.94 19.88
C ILE A 202 3.50 54.17 20.10
#